data_AF-A0A1V4DKI4-F1
#
_entry.id   AF-A0A1V4DKI4-F1
#
_cell.length_a   1.000
_cell.length_b   1.000
_cell.length_c   1.000
_cell.angle_alpha   90.00
_cell.angle_beta   90.00
_cell.angle_gamma   90.00
#
_symmetry.space_group_name_H-M   'P 1'
#
loop_
_entity.id
_entity.type
_entity.pdbx_description
1 polymer ?
#
loop_
_entity_poly.entity_id
_entity_poly.type
_entity_poly.pdbx_seq_one_letter_code
_entity_poly.pdbx_strand_id
1 'polypeptide(L)'
;MDPILEEFERAISGLTYTSPTIDYVSDLTGQPVSSGIDAAYWARHLRNPVRFTDATATLHEKGISTFIEIGPDGVLSGLIRETLDREQDLVAVPMLRRDRPEPHTAVTAAAHAHTHGTPVTWTTLHGQATTIDLPTYAF
;
A
#
# COMPACT_ATOMS: atom_id res chain seq x y z
N MET A 1 23.89 -9.12 7.24
CA MET A 1 23.92 -7.99 6.29
C MET A 1 25.17 -7.14 6.42
N ASP A 2 25.83 -7.09 7.58
CA ASP A 2 26.97 -6.18 7.84
C ASP A 2 28.05 -6.10 6.74
N PRO A 3 28.52 -7.21 6.12
CA PRO A 3 29.62 -7.14 5.16
C PRO A 3 29.31 -6.36 3.87
N ILE A 4 28.03 -6.19 3.52
CA ILE A 4 27.63 -5.55 2.25
C ILE A 4 27.12 -4.11 2.42
N LEU A 5 26.98 -3.63 3.66
CA LEU A 5 26.31 -2.34 3.91
C LEU A 5 27.05 -1.16 3.30
N GLU A 6 28.38 -1.14 3.42
CA GLU A 6 29.21 -0.05 2.88
C GLU A 6 29.17 -0.02 1.35
N GLU A 7 29.26 -1.19 0.71
CA GLU A 7 29.17 -1.31 -0.74
C GLU A 7 27.78 -0.90 -1.24
N PHE A 8 26.73 -1.35 -0.56
CA PHE A 8 25.35 -0.99 -0.88
C PHE A 8 25.12 0.52 -0.76
N GLU A 9 25.50 1.14 0.35
CA GLU A 9 25.33 2.58 0.56
C GLU A 9 26.06 3.39 -0.51
N ARG A 10 27.31 3.00 -0.82
CA ARG A 10 28.12 3.64 -1.87
C ARG A 10 27.49 3.47 -3.26
N ALA A 11 26.91 2.31 -3.56
CA ALA A 11 26.27 2.06 -4.84
C ALA A 11 25.04 2.97 -5.07
N ILE A 12 24.33 3.33 -4.00
CA ILE A 12 23.12 4.18 -4.09
C ILE A 12 23.38 5.65 -3.73
N SER A 13 24.60 6.03 -3.30
CA SER A 13 24.90 7.39 -2.83
C SER A 13 24.76 8.46 -3.90
N GLY A 14 24.91 8.09 -5.18
CA GLY A 14 24.78 9.00 -6.33
C GLY A 14 23.34 9.24 -6.79
N LEU A 15 22.34 8.58 -6.19
CA LEU A 15 20.95 8.79 -6.54
C LEU A 15 20.45 10.14 -6.02
N THR A 16 19.46 10.71 -6.71
CA THR A 16 18.74 11.89 -6.21
C THR A 16 17.64 11.45 -5.28
N TYR A 17 17.68 11.94 -4.04
CA TYR A 17 16.67 11.67 -3.02
C TYR A 17 15.77 12.88 -2.86
N THR A 18 14.46 12.66 -2.94
CA THR A 18 13.44 13.70 -2.77
C THR A 18 12.52 13.34 -1.62
N SER A 19 12.07 14.34 -0.87
CA SER A 19 11.05 14.13 0.17
C SER A 19 9.77 13.50 -0.41
N PRO A 20 9.11 12.59 0.34
CA PRO A 20 7.82 12.05 -0.06
C PRO A 20 6.79 13.16 -0.25
N THR A 21 6.01 13.06 -1.31
CA THR A 21 4.85 13.93 -1.58
C THR A 21 3.54 13.35 -1.07
N ILE A 22 3.56 12.10 -0.61
CA ILE A 22 2.48 11.37 0.03
C ILE A 22 2.99 10.95 1.41
N ASP A 23 2.10 10.96 2.41
CA ASP A 23 2.42 10.51 3.76
C ASP A 23 3.06 9.12 3.73
N TYR A 24 4.23 9.02 4.36
CA TYR A 24 5.04 7.81 4.38
C TYR A 24 5.37 7.44 5.82
N VAL A 25 5.01 6.22 6.21
CA VAL A 25 5.37 5.62 7.49
C VAL A 25 6.52 4.65 7.24
N SER A 26 7.64 4.88 7.90
CA SER A 26 8.85 4.09 7.71
C SER A 26 8.74 2.76 8.46
N ASP A 27 8.97 1.64 7.77
CA ASP A 27 9.11 0.33 8.42
C ASP A 27 10.39 0.20 9.25
N LEU A 28 11.34 1.13 9.13
CA LEU A 28 12.53 1.14 10.00
C LEU A 28 12.19 1.69 11.39
N THR A 29 11.32 2.69 11.48
CA THR A 29 10.98 3.37 12.74
C THR A 29 9.57 3.05 13.24
N GLY A 30 8.69 2.57 12.37
CA GLY A 30 7.25 2.44 12.61
C GLY A 30 6.55 3.79 12.72
N GLN A 31 7.13 4.88 12.20
CA GLN A 31 6.64 6.26 12.41
C GLN A 31 6.63 7.07 11.09
N PRO A 32 5.84 8.16 11.00
CA PRO A 32 5.82 9.03 9.83
C PRO A 32 7.20 9.66 9.59
N VAL A 33 7.61 9.77 8.33
CA VAL A 33 8.86 10.42 7.93
C VAL A 33 8.66 11.26 6.67
N SER A 34 9.19 12.48 6.70
CA SER A 34 9.04 13.48 5.62
C SER A 34 10.38 13.94 5.03
N SER A 35 11.50 13.55 5.63
CA SER A 35 12.85 13.91 5.20
C SER A 35 13.87 12.88 5.68
N GLY A 36 15.12 12.98 5.22
CA GLY A 36 16.19 12.08 5.65
C GLY A 36 16.06 10.65 5.12
N ILE A 37 15.36 10.46 4.01
CA ILE A 37 15.30 9.19 3.27
C ILE A 37 16.42 9.22 2.23
N ASP A 38 17.65 8.99 2.68
CA ASP A 38 18.87 9.01 1.88
C ASP A 38 19.53 7.62 1.80
N ALA A 39 20.73 7.54 1.22
CA ALA A 39 21.49 6.29 1.13
C ALA A 39 21.72 5.63 2.50
N ALA A 40 22.05 6.41 3.52
CA ALA A 40 22.28 5.92 4.88
C ALA A 40 20.99 5.41 5.52
N TYR A 41 19.84 6.03 5.25
CA TYR A 41 18.53 5.50 5.64
C TYR A 41 18.30 4.11 5.04
N TRP A 42 18.54 3.92 3.75
CA TRP A 42 18.33 2.62 3.09
C TRP A 42 19.32 1.55 3.57
N ALA A 43 20.58 1.90 3.82
CA ALA A 43 21.55 0.98 4.42
C ALA A 43 21.13 0.56 5.84
N ARG A 44 20.62 1.51 6.65
CA ARG A 44 20.01 1.20 7.96
C ARG A 44 18.77 0.32 7.82
N HIS A 45 17.90 0.60 6.85
CA HIS A 45 16.70 -0.19 6.60
C HIS A 45 17.04 -1.63 6.19
N LEU A 46 18.08 -1.81 5.37
CA LEU A 46 18.58 -3.12 4.96
C LEU A 46 19.11 -3.94 6.15
N ARG A 47 19.63 -3.26 7.19
CA ARG A 47 20.27 -3.91 8.34
C ARG A 47 19.32 -4.23 9.50
N ASN A 48 18.32 -3.39 9.71
CA ASN A 48 17.48 -3.43 10.89
C ASN A 48 16.16 -4.16 10.63
N PRO A 49 15.46 -4.63 11.69
CA PRO A 49 14.17 -5.29 11.54
C PRO A 49 13.12 -4.38 10.90
N VAL A 50 12.21 -5.00 10.15
CA VAL A 50 11.01 -4.36 9.59
C VAL A 50 9.94 -4.29 10.69
N ARG A 51 9.58 -3.08 11.10
CA ARG A 51 8.58 -2.78 12.14
C ARG A 51 7.16 -2.65 11.56
N PHE A 52 6.76 -3.65 10.78
CA PHE A 52 5.48 -3.63 10.04
C PHE A 52 4.26 -3.43 10.94
N THR A 53 4.19 -4.15 12.07
CA THR A 53 3.12 -3.99 13.07
C THR A 53 3.02 -2.55 13.56
N ASP A 54 4.14 -1.93 13.93
CA ASP A 54 4.16 -0.55 14.41
C ASP A 54 3.75 0.45 13.32
N ALA A 55 4.18 0.21 12.07
CA ALA A 55 3.80 1.03 10.93
C ALA A 55 2.30 0.95 10.63
N THR A 56 1.73 -0.26 10.62
CA THR A 56 0.29 -0.46 10.40
C THR A 56 -0.57 0.11 11.53
N ALA A 57 -0.15 -0.03 12.79
CA ALA A 57 -0.80 0.59 13.93
C ALA A 57 -0.78 2.12 13.83
N THR A 58 0.36 2.70 13.45
CA THR A 58 0.49 4.16 13.25
C THR A 58 -0.42 4.68 12.14
N LEU A 59 -0.55 3.94 11.04
CA LEU A 59 -1.50 4.29 9.96
C LEU A 59 -2.95 4.22 10.46
N HIS A 60 -3.27 3.19 11.23
CA HIS A 60 -4.60 3.00 11.79
C HIS A 60 -4.98 4.09 12.81
N GLU A 61 -4.06 4.47 13.70
CA GLU A 61 -4.22 5.59 14.65
C GLU A 61 -4.44 6.93 13.94
N LYS A 62 -3.97 7.07 12.70
CA LYS A 62 -4.24 8.22 11.82
C LYS A 62 -5.61 8.17 11.12
N GLY A 63 -6.44 7.18 11.42
CA GLY A 63 -7.78 7.00 10.86
C GLY A 63 -7.80 6.27 9.52
N ILE A 64 -6.72 5.60 9.12
CA ILE A 64 -6.71 4.76 7.91
C ILE A 64 -7.38 3.42 8.22
N SER A 65 -8.47 3.14 7.51
CA SER A 65 -9.23 1.88 7.61
C SER A 65 -9.16 1.02 6.35
N THR A 66 -8.75 1.59 5.20
CA THR A 66 -8.61 0.87 3.93
C THR A 66 -7.14 0.76 3.54
N PHE A 67 -6.67 -0.48 3.40
CA PHE A 67 -5.32 -0.84 3.00
C PHE A 67 -5.35 -1.61 1.68
N ILE A 68 -4.55 -1.18 0.70
CA ILE A 68 -4.38 -1.86 -0.58
C ILE A 68 -2.95 -2.38 -0.66
N GLU A 69 -2.78 -3.70 -0.76
CA GLU A 69 -1.49 -4.33 -0.97
C GLU A 69 -1.16 -4.39 -2.47
N ILE A 70 -0.12 -3.67 -2.86
CA ILE A 70 0.42 -3.67 -4.22
C ILE A 70 1.54 -4.70 -4.28
N GLY A 71 1.20 -5.91 -4.69
CA GLY A 71 2.13 -7.03 -4.79
C GLY A 71 1.49 -8.20 -5.53
N PRO A 72 2.27 -9.26 -5.83
CA PRO A 72 1.81 -10.40 -6.63
C PRO A 72 0.84 -11.35 -5.89
N ASP A 73 0.64 -11.14 -4.58
CA ASP A 73 -0.26 -11.94 -3.74
C ASP A 73 -0.83 -11.07 -2.60
N GLY A 74 -1.40 -11.69 -1.57
CA GLY A 74 -2.07 -11.02 -0.46
C GLY A 74 -1.54 -11.37 0.93
N VAL A 75 -0.22 -11.38 1.11
CA VAL A 75 0.41 -11.73 2.39
C VAL A 75 0.26 -10.57 3.38
N LEU A 76 0.59 -9.35 2.99
CA LEU A 76 0.54 -8.19 3.88
C LEU A 76 -0.90 -7.88 4.29
N SER A 77 -1.88 -8.09 3.41
CA SER A 77 -3.30 -7.97 3.69
C SER A 77 -3.75 -8.95 4.78
N GLY A 78 -3.15 -10.15 4.81
CA GLY A 78 -3.35 -11.12 5.89
C GLY A 78 -2.77 -10.63 7.22
N LEU A 79 -1.54 -10.13 7.20
CA LEU A 79 -0.86 -9.60 8.39
C LEU A 79 -1.54 -8.35 8.95
N ILE A 80 -2.06 -7.46 8.09
CA ILE A 80 -2.81 -6.27 8.50
C ILE A 80 -4.07 -6.70 9.25
N ARG A 81 -4.82 -7.66 8.70
CA ARG A 81 -5.98 -8.23 9.40
C ARG A 81 -5.55 -8.80 10.75
N GLU A 82 -4.56 -9.68 10.80
CA GLU A 82 -4.10 -10.27 12.06
C GLU A 82 -3.65 -9.22 13.11
N THR A 83 -3.01 -8.14 12.66
CA THR A 83 -2.53 -7.06 13.53
C THR A 83 -3.67 -6.19 14.08
N LEU A 84 -4.72 -5.96 13.28
CA LEU A 84 -5.76 -4.97 13.55
C LEU A 84 -7.18 -5.56 13.71
N ASP A 85 -7.34 -6.90 13.71
CA ASP A 85 -8.61 -7.68 13.59
C ASP A 85 -9.67 -7.44 14.68
N ARG A 86 -9.46 -6.47 15.57
CA ARG A 86 -10.39 -6.13 16.65
C ARG A 86 -11.43 -5.10 16.22
N GLU A 87 -11.35 -4.56 15.00
CA GLU A 87 -12.24 -3.50 14.49
C GLU A 87 -13.09 -3.97 13.30
N GLN A 88 -14.38 -3.65 13.33
CA GLN A 88 -15.36 -4.14 12.35
C GLN A 88 -15.25 -3.49 10.96
N ASP A 89 -14.55 -2.36 10.84
CA ASP A 89 -14.51 -1.53 9.63
C ASP A 89 -13.16 -1.60 8.87
N LEU A 90 -12.25 -2.51 9.26
CA LEU A 90 -10.95 -2.66 8.62
C LEU A 90 -11.06 -3.39 7.27
N VAL A 91 -10.52 -2.76 6.23
CA VAL A 91 -10.47 -3.30 4.86
C VAL A 91 -9.02 -3.48 4.45
N ALA A 92 -8.59 -4.71 4.20
CA ALA A 92 -7.25 -5.01 3.68
C ALA A 92 -7.34 -5.88 2.41
N VAL A 93 -7.01 -5.30 1.26
CA VAL A 93 -7.28 -5.89 -0.05
C VAL A 93 -5.98 -6.07 -0.83
N PRO A 94 -5.67 -7.30 -1.26
CA PRO A 94 -4.58 -7.51 -2.20
C PRO A 94 -5.00 -7.15 -3.62
N MET A 95 -4.14 -6.40 -4.30
CA MET A 95 -4.40 -5.97 -5.68
C MET A 95 -4.30 -7.14 -6.67
N LEU A 96 -3.34 -8.05 -6.46
CA LEU A 96 -3.15 -9.24 -7.29
C LEU A 96 -3.23 -10.52 -6.45
N ARG A 97 -3.43 -11.64 -7.13
CA ARG A 97 -3.34 -12.98 -6.56
C ARG A 97 -2.62 -13.89 -7.53
N ARG A 98 -1.72 -14.71 -6.98
CA ARG A 98 -1.10 -15.81 -7.73
C ARG A 98 -2.19 -16.67 -8.37
N ASP A 99 -1.94 -17.10 -9.59
CA ASP A 99 -2.82 -17.99 -10.36
C ASP A 99 -4.18 -17.38 -10.76
N ARG A 100 -4.32 -16.05 -10.73
CA ARG A 100 -5.50 -15.34 -11.24
C ARG A 100 -5.13 -14.29 -12.29
N PRO A 101 -5.99 -14.03 -13.29
CA PRO A 101 -5.73 -12.97 -14.26
C PRO A 101 -5.63 -11.59 -13.60
N GLU A 102 -4.52 -10.88 -13.82
CA GLU A 102 -4.27 -9.57 -13.21
C GLU A 102 -5.39 -8.53 -13.46
N PRO A 103 -5.95 -8.39 -14.68
CA PRO A 103 -7.03 -7.43 -14.91
C PRO A 103 -8.27 -7.73 -14.05
N HIS A 104 -8.56 -9.01 -13.83
CA HIS A 104 -9.69 -9.42 -13.01
C HIS A 104 -9.46 -9.07 -11.55
N THR A 105 -8.30 -9.45 -10.98
CA THR A 105 -8.01 -9.16 -9.56
C THR A 105 -7.89 -7.68 -9.28
N ALA A 106 -7.29 -6.90 -10.19
CA ALA A 106 -7.15 -5.46 -10.01
C ALA A 106 -8.51 -4.74 -9.98
N VAL A 107 -9.42 -5.07 -10.92
CA VAL A 107 -10.78 -4.49 -10.93
C VAL A 107 -11.58 -4.95 -9.71
N THR A 108 -11.45 -6.21 -9.30
CA THR A 108 -12.08 -6.71 -8.06
C THR A 108 -11.55 -6.00 -6.82
N ALA A 109 -10.25 -5.72 -6.72
CA ALA A 109 -9.67 -4.99 -5.60
C ALA A 109 -10.19 -3.55 -5.53
N ALA A 110 -10.25 -2.86 -6.67
CA ALA A 110 -10.85 -1.53 -6.76
C ALA A 110 -12.34 -1.54 -6.37
N ALA A 111 -13.09 -2.57 -6.79
CA ALA A 111 -14.51 -2.70 -6.43
C ALA A 111 -14.69 -2.96 -4.94
N HIS A 112 -13.80 -3.74 -4.32
CA HIS A 112 -13.81 -3.95 -2.88
C HIS A 112 -13.54 -2.64 -2.12
N ALA A 113 -12.54 -1.87 -2.52
CA ALA A 113 -12.29 -0.55 -1.93
C ALA A 113 -13.52 0.38 -2.10
N HIS A 114 -14.13 0.38 -3.29
CA HIS A 114 -15.28 1.21 -3.61
C HIS A 114 -16.52 0.91 -2.76
N THR A 115 -16.85 -0.38 -2.62
CA THR A 115 -17.98 -0.83 -1.81
C THR A 115 -17.79 -0.57 -0.32
N HIS A 116 -16.56 -0.29 0.11
CA HIS A 116 -16.23 0.13 1.48
C HIS A 116 -15.90 1.63 1.57
N GLY A 117 -16.44 2.45 0.67
CA GLY A 117 -16.44 3.91 0.77
C GLY A 117 -15.23 4.62 0.17
N THR A 118 -14.27 3.91 -0.42
CA THR A 118 -13.15 4.55 -1.12
C THR A 118 -13.58 5.01 -2.52
N PRO A 119 -13.49 6.31 -2.88
CA PRO A 119 -13.87 6.76 -4.21
C PRO A 119 -12.99 6.14 -5.31
N VAL A 120 -13.61 5.63 -6.37
CA VAL A 120 -12.92 5.09 -7.55
C VAL A 120 -13.46 5.75 -8.82
N THR A 121 -12.55 6.26 -9.65
CA THR A 121 -12.91 6.89 -10.93
C THR A 121 -13.00 5.84 -12.04
N TRP A 122 -14.13 5.14 -12.12
CA TRP A 122 -14.37 4.03 -13.06
C TRP A 122 -14.25 4.41 -14.54
N THR A 123 -14.52 5.67 -14.89
CA THR A 123 -14.43 6.17 -16.28
C THR A 123 -13.04 5.98 -16.89
N THR A 124 -12.00 5.91 -16.07
CA THR A 124 -10.61 5.65 -16.52
C THR A 124 -10.43 4.26 -17.15
N LEU A 125 -11.30 3.30 -16.83
CA LEU A 125 -11.20 1.92 -17.34
C LEU A 125 -11.81 1.73 -18.74
N HIS A 126 -12.68 2.64 -19.19
CA HIS A 126 -13.56 2.38 -20.34
C HIS A 126 -13.33 3.33 -21.52
N GLY A 127 -12.35 4.24 -21.44
CA GLY A 127 -12.00 5.17 -22.53
C GLY A 127 -13.22 5.93 -23.07
N GLN A 128 -13.31 6.08 -24.40
CA GLN A 128 -14.52 6.59 -25.04
C GLN A 128 -15.57 5.46 -25.08
N ALA A 129 -16.62 5.59 -24.26
CA ALA A 129 -17.71 4.65 -24.18
C ALA A 129 -19.05 5.29 -24.58
N THR A 130 -19.96 4.48 -25.11
CA THR A 130 -21.35 4.90 -25.39
C THR A 130 -22.21 4.63 -24.16
N THR A 131 -22.94 5.64 -23.69
CA THR A 131 -23.92 5.49 -22.61
C THR A 131 -25.19 4.81 -23.14
N ILE A 132 -25.77 3.92 -22.34
CA ILE A 132 -27.05 3.26 -22.63
C ILE A 132 -28.05 3.55 -21.50
N ASP A 133 -29.34 3.45 -21.80
CA ASP A 133 -30.39 3.57 -20.79
C ASP A 133 -30.35 2.37 -19.82
N LEU A 134 -30.36 2.66 -18.52
CA LEU A 134 -30.44 1.69 -17.44
C LEU A 134 -31.75 1.85 -16.68
N PRO A 135 -32.26 0.79 -16.02
CA PRO A 135 -33.40 0.91 -15.13
C PRO A 135 -33.20 2.02 -14.08
N THR A 136 -34.29 2.73 -13.76
CA THR A 136 -34.28 3.71 -12.66
C THR A 136 -34.15 3.01 -11.31
N TYR A 137 -33.78 3.78 -10.29
CA TYR A 137 -33.72 3.28 -8.91
C TYR A 137 -35.03 2.59 -8.50
N ALA A 138 -34.91 1.43 -7.87
CA ALA A 138 -36.04 0.64 -7.39
C ALA A 138 -36.48 1.17 -6.02
N PHE A 139 -37.37 2.17 -6.04
CA PHE A 139 -38.00 2.73 -4.83
C PHE A 139 -39.05 1.79 -4.25
#